data_AF-A0A6J1Q762-F1
#
_entry.id   AF-A0A6J1Q762-F1
#
_cell.length_a   1.000
_cell.length_b   1.000
_cell.length_c   1.000
_cell.angle_alpha   90.00
_cell.angle_beta   90.00
_cell.angle_gamma   90.00
#
_symmetry.space_group_name_H-M   'P 1'
#
loop_
_entity.id
_entity.type
_entity.pdbx_description
1 polymer ?
#
loop_
_entity_poly.entity_id
_entity_poly.type
_entity_poly.pdbx_seq_one_letter_code
_entity_poly.pdbx_strand_id
1 'polypeptide(L)'
;MTSTDIIKLIDEYKNSNIKQQAMLEKKYGKRQMQTIQKYLTTEYLQDNAKRCPKCRSFISKTEGCNKMTCRNCQSFFCWLCNNQIHGYEHFNTVDSPCYGLLFEGLETENAMDYENAVDNFIMDNINQYLENFNV
;
A
#
# COMPACT_ATOMS: atom_id res chain seq x y z
N MET A 1 -11.36 9.17 32.89
CA MET A 1 -11.88 9.33 31.52
C MET A 1 -12.31 7.96 31.05
N THR A 2 -13.52 7.83 30.53
CA THR A 2 -14.08 6.54 30.08
C THR A 2 -13.65 6.21 28.65
N SER A 3 -13.84 4.96 28.21
CA SER A 3 -13.56 4.55 26.83
C SER A 3 -14.32 5.40 25.80
N THR A 4 -15.55 5.79 26.12
CA THR A 4 -16.40 6.64 25.26
C THR A 4 -15.84 8.06 25.14
N ASP A 5 -15.31 8.61 26.22
CA ASP A 5 -14.68 9.95 26.22
C ASP A 5 -13.40 9.97 25.37
N ILE A 6 -12.62 8.88 25.39
CA ILE A 6 -11.41 8.74 24.57
C ILE A 6 -11.77 8.72 23.08
N ILE A 7 -12.80 7.98 22.68
CA ILE A 7 -13.23 7.89 21.28
C ILE A 7 -13.68 9.25 20.74
N LYS A 8 -14.48 10.00 21.51
CA LYS A 8 -14.90 11.36 21.13
C LYS A 8 -13.72 12.30 20.94
N LEU A 9 -12.73 12.19 21.82
CA LEU A 9 -11.54 13.03 21.76
C LEU A 9 -10.64 12.68 20.55
N ILE A 10 -10.54 11.41 20.18
CA ILE A 10 -9.85 10.99 18.94
C ILE A 10 -10.53 11.61 17.72
N ASP A 11 -11.86 11.52 17.64
CA ASP A 11 -12.62 12.05 16.51
C ASP A 11 -12.50 13.59 16.41
N GLU A 12 -12.62 14.29 17.55
CA GLU A 12 -12.40 15.74 17.61
C GLU A 12 -10.99 16.12 17.13
N TYR A 13 -9.96 15.36 17.51
CA TYR A 13 -8.58 15.62 17.10
C TYR A 13 -8.35 15.37 15.59
N LYS A 14 -8.92 14.29 15.02
CA LYS A 14 -8.81 13.95 13.59
C LYS A 14 -9.44 15.02 12.70
N ASN A 15 -10.57 15.58 13.13
CA ASN A 15 -11.34 16.57 12.37
C ASN A 15 -10.94 18.02 12.68
N SER A 16 -9.92 18.24 13.50
CA SER A 16 -9.45 19.56 13.91
C SER A 16 -8.32 20.08 13.03
N ASN A 17 -8.24 21.41 12.88
CA ASN A 17 -7.08 22.06 12.29
C ASN A 17 -5.91 22.15 13.30
N ILE A 18 -4.73 22.57 12.81
CA ILE A 18 -3.49 22.67 13.60
C ILE A 18 -3.67 23.50 14.89
N LYS A 19 -4.42 24.62 14.82
CA LYS A 19 -4.65 25.48 15.99
C LYS A 19 -5.53 24.80 17.02
N GLN A 20 -6.58 24.11 16.58
CA GLN A 20 -7.48 23.35 17.45
C GLN A 20 -6.75 22.14 18.07
N GLN A 21 -5.95 21.41 17.31
CA GLN A 21 -5.12 20.32 17.82
C GLN A 21 -4.17 20.82 18.93
N ALA A 22 -3.49 21.95 18.72
CA ALA A 22 -2.64 22.55 19.75
C ALA A 22 -3.44 22.96 21.02
N MET A 23 -4.67 23.43 20.87
CA MET A 23 -5.56 23.72 22.01
C MET A 23 -5.96 22.44 22.76
N LEU A 24 -6.28 21.35 22.03
CA LEU A 24 -6.61 20.05 22.61
C LEU A 24 -5.42 19.47 23.38
N GLU A 25 -4.21 19.54 22.81
CA GLU A 25 -2.98 19.11 23.47
C GLU A 25 -2.75 19.84 24.79
N LYS A 26 -2.97 21.17 24.79
CA LYS A 26 -2.87 21.99 25.99
C LYS A 26 -3.95 21.66 27.03
N LYS A 27 -5.17 21.33 26.59
CA LYS A 27 -6.33 21.05 27.46
C LYS A 27 -6.21 19.70 28.16
N TYR A 28 -5.80 18.65 27.45
CA TYR A 28 -5.84 17.26 27.97
C TYR A 28 -4.46 16.74 28.43
N GLY A 29 -3.38 17.42 28.05
CA GLY A 29 -2.03 17.13 28.53
C GLY A 29 -1.43 15.83 27.98
N LYS A 30 -0.13 15.64 28.21
CA LYS A 30 0.70 14.64 27.51
C LYS A 30 0.16 13.20 27.59
N ARG A 31 -0.32 12.74 28.75
CA ARG A 31 -0.75 11.34 28.94
C ARG A 31 -1.97 10.99 28.07
N GLN A 32 -2.93 11.91 27.97
CA GLN A 32 -4.14 11.69 27.18
C GLN A 32 -3.81 11.83 25.69
N MET A 33 -2.98 12.81 25.33
CA MET A 33 -2.49 12.95 23.96
C MET A 33 -1.67 11.75 23.46
N GLN A 34 -0.85 11.14 24.31
CA GLN A 34 -0.14 9.90 23.98
C GLN A 34 -1.10 8.75 23.62
N THR A 35 -2.27 8.70 24.25
CA THR A 35 -3.29 7.68 23.95
C THR A 35 -3.88 7.90 22.56
N ILE A 36 -4.19 9.16 22.22
CA ILE A 36 -4.67 9.56 20.89
C ILE A 36 -3.61 9.28 19.83
N GLN A 37 -2.38 9.75 20.04
CA GLN A 37 -1.26 9.51 19.12
C GLN A 37 -1.04 8.02 18.88
N LYS A 38 -1.05 7.21 19.95
CA LYS A 38 -0.95 5.75 19.83
C LYS A 38 -2.08 5.15 19.02
N TYR A 39 -3.32 5.59 19.22
CA TYR A 39 -4.46 5.15 18.42
C TYR A 39 -4.26 5.49 16.94
N LEU A 40 -3.97 6.76 16.63
CA LEU A 40 -3.77 7.24 15.26
C LEU A 40 -2.62 6.52 14.55
N THR A 41 -1.51 6.28 15.26
CA THR A 41 -0.40 5.49 14.73
C THR A 41 -0.82 4.04 14.48
N THR A 42 -1.61 3.44 15.37
CA THR A 42 -2.06 2.04 15.21
C THR A 42 -3.03 1.90 14.04
N GLU A 43 -3.98 2.83 13.90
CA GLU A 43 -4.93 2.92 12.79
C GLU A 43 -4.17 3.08 11.47
N TYR A 44 -3.28 4.06 11.38
CA TYR A 44 -2.44 4.26 10.18
C TYR A 44 -1.65 3.00 9.80
N LEU A 45 -1.07 2.30 10.78
CA LEU A 45 -0.32 1.06 10.54
C LEU A 45 -1.21 -0.09 10.08
N GLN A 46 -2.48 -0.14 10.48
CA GLN A 46 -3.43 -1.15 10.00
C GLN A 46 -3.80 -0.91 8.53
N ASP A 47 -3.93 0.35 8.14
CA ASP A 47 -4.33 0.73 6.78
C ASP A 47 -3.15 0.66 5.78
N ASN A 48 -1.93 0.93 6.25
CA ASN A 48 -0.78 1.15 5.35
C ASN A 48 0.34 0.10 5.49
N ALA A 49 0.25 -0.82 6.44
CA ALA A 49 1.30 -1.81 6.69
C ALA A 49 0.75 -3.17 7.12
N LYS A 50 1.54 -4.22 6.88
CA LYS A 50 1.28 -5.58 7.37
C LYS A 50 2.38 -6.03 8.33
N ARG A 51 2.01 -6.84 9.31
CA ARG A 51 2.99 -7.45 10.23
C ARG A 51 3.61 -8.68 9.57
N CYS A 52 4.94 -8.72 9.54
CA CYS A 52 5.68 -9.92 9.13
C CYS A 52 5.18 -11.15 9.92
N PRO A 53 4.82 -12.26 9.27
CA PRO A 53 4.33 -13.46 9.95
C PRO A 53 5.38 -14.11 10.87
N LYS A 54 6.67 -13.93 10.57
CA LYS A 54 7.79 -14.46 11.36
C LYS A 54 8.13 -13.60 12.56
N CYS A 55 8.48 -12.33 12.36
CA CYS A 55 9.04 -11.46 13.41
C CYS A 55 8.11 -10.32 13.86
N ARG A 56 6.90 -10.20 13.28
CA ARG A 56 5.87 -9.21 13.64
C ARG A 56 6.23 -7.73 13.42
N SER A 57 7.38 -7.42 12.83
CA SER A 57 7.72 -6.06 12.40
C SER A 57 6.71 -5.57 11.35
N PHE A 58 6.33 -4.31 11.43
CA PHE A 58 5.48 -3.68 10.41
C PHE A 58 6.27 -3.47 9.12
N ILE A 59 5.68 -3.90 8.00
CA ILE A 59 6.21 -3.78 6.65
C ILE A 59 5.15 -3.05 5.82
N SER A 60 5.50 -1.90 5.26
CA SER A 60 4.69 -1.24 4.24
C SER A 60 4.85 -1.95 2.89
N LYS A 61 3.80 -1.99 2.08
CA LYS A 61 3.94 -2.43 0.68
C LYS A 61 4.79 -1.37 -0.01
N THR A 62 5.94 -1.78 -0.51
CA THR A 62 6.66 -1.02 -1.54
C THR A 62 6.27 -1.59 -2.89
N GLU A 63 6.26 -0.78 -3.94
CA GLU A 63 5.98 -1.19 -5.32
C GLU A 63 6.63 -2.54 -5.67
N GLY A 64 5.98 -3.32 -6.55
CA GLY A 64 6.42 -4.65 -6.96
C GLY A 64 5.43 -5.77 -6.61
N CYS A 65 5.86 -7.03 -6.73
CA CYS A 65 4.99 -8.20 -6.61
C CYS A 65 4.53 -8.54 -5.18
N ASN A 66 3.53 -9.42 -5.06
CA ASN A 66 2.98 -9.88 -3.78
C ASN A 66 3.93 -10.80 -2.98
N LYS A 67 5.10 -11.18 -3.50
CA LYS A 67 6.18 -11.83 -2.75
C LYS A 67 7.02 -10.76 -2.05
N MET A 68 6.73 -10.50 -0.78
CA MET A 68 7.41 -9.48 0.01
C MET A 68 8.59 -10.04 0.81
N THR A 69 9.62 -9.23 1.02
CA THR A 69 10.76 -9.55 1.88
C THR A 69 10.72 -8.70 3.14
N CYS A 70 10.73 -9.35 4.31
CA CYS A 70 10.80 -8.63 5.58
C CYS A 70 12.18 -7.99 5.77
N ARG A 71 12.27 -6.65 5.80
CA ARG A 71 13.55 -5.94 6.00
C ARG A 71 14.25 -6.23 7.34
N ASN A 72 13.49 -6.60 8.38
CA ASN A 72 14.04 -6.92 9.70
C ASN A 72 14.64 -8.33 9.81
N CYS A 73 13.91 -9.38 9.39
CA CYS A 73 14.33 -10.78 9.58
C CYS A 73 14.59 -11.56 8.28
N GLN A 74 14.51 -10.86 7.14
CA GLN A 74 14.79 -11.36 5.79
C GLN A 74 13.91 -12.53 5.32
N SER A 75 12.88 -12.93 6.07
CA SER A 75 11.92 -13.94 5.59
C SER A 75 11.02 -13.39 4.49
N PHE A 76 10.63 -14.27 3.56
CA PHE A 76 9.63 -13.95 2.56
C PHE A 76 8.21 -14.23 3.09
N PHE A 77 7.25 -13.43 2.65
CA PHE A 77 5.83 -13.64 2.93
C PHE A 77 4.97 -13.14 1.76
N CYS A 78 3.77 -13.69 1.65
CA CYS A 78 2.78 -13.24 0.67
C CYS A 78 2.02 -12.03 1.20
N TRP A 79 1.96 -10.93 0.44
CA TRP A 79 1.23 -9.74 0.83
C TRP A 79 -0.28 -9.97 0.92
N LEU A 80 -0.83 -10.83 0.06
CA LEU A 80 -2.27 -11.09 0.00
C LEU A 80 -2.73 -11.83 1.26
N CYS A 81 -2.20 -13.04 1.48
CA CYS A 81 -2.64 -13.92 2.58
C CYS A 81 -1.84 -13.74 3.88
N ASN A 82 -0.78 -12.94 3.88
CA ASN A 82 0.11 -12.71 5.03
C ASN A 82 0.83 -13.96 5.59
N ASN A 83 0.91 -15.05 4.82
CA ASN A 83 1.63 -16.26 5.20
C ASN A 83 3.13 -16.16 4.87
N GLN A 84 3.97 -16.77 5.72
CA GLN A 84 5.38 -16.95 5.41
C GLN A 84 5.55 -17.93 4.24
N ILE A 85 6.45 -17.63 3.31
CA ILE A 85 6.74 -18.43 2.10
C ILE A 85 8.24 -18.59 1.91
N HIS A 86 8.67 -19.46 0.99
CA HIS A 86 10.08 -19.72 0.72
C HIS A 86 10.53 -19.13 -0.63
N GLY A 87 9.64 -19.03 -1.60
CA GLY A 87 9.94 -18.54 -2.93
C GLY A 87 8.68 -18.16 -3.70
N TYR A 88 8.66 -18.51 -4.99
CA TYR A 88 7.54 -18.24 -5.90
C TYR A 88 6.57 -19.43 -6.03
N GLU A 89 6.88 -20.58 -5.42
CA GLU A 89 6.02 -21.77 -5.41
C GLU A 89 4.61 -21.46 -4.92
N HIS A 90 4.48 -20.56 -3.94
CA HIS A 90 3.20 -20.11 -3.42
C HIS A 90 2.28 -19.48 -4.49
N PHE A 91 2.84 -18.96 -5.58
CA PHE A 91 2.07 -18.36 -6.67
C PHE A 91 1.96 -19.29 -7.90
N ASN A 92 2.68 -20.41 -7.91
CA ASN A 92 2.78 -21.32 -9.06
C ASN A 92 2.18 -22.72 -8.81
N THR A 93 1.66 -22.99 -7.62
CA THR A 93 1.01 -24.26 -7.28
C THR A 93 -0.51 -24.10 -7.21
N VAL A 94 -1.24 -24.95 -7.93
CA VAL A 94 -2.72 -24.92 -8.03
C VAL A 94 -3.44 -25.07 -6.69
N ASP A 95 -2.83 -25.77 -5.73
CA ASP A 95 -3.39 -25.94 -4.38
C ASP A 95 -3.21 -24.69 -3.49
N SER A 96 -2.44 -23.69 -3.96
CA SER A 96 -2.25 -22.45 -3.22
C SER A 96 -3.45 -21.51 -3.41
N PRO A 97 -3.97 -20.90 -2.34
CA PRO A 97 -5.02 -19.87 -2.45
C PRO A 97 -4.54 -18.59 -3.16
N CYS A 98 -3.24 -18.48 -3.47
CA CYS A 98 -2.67 -17.36 -4.21
C CYS A 98 -2.06 -17.77 -5.57
N TYR A 99 -2.48 -18.91 -6.12
CA TYR A 99 -2.08 -19.36 -7.45
C TYR A 99 -2.39 -18.29 -8.52
N GLY A 100 -1.40 -17.91 -9.31
CA GLY A 100 -1.51 -16.88 -10.36
C GLY A 100 -1.58 -15.43 -9.84
N LEU A 101 -1.58 -15.19 -8.53
CA LEU A 101 -1.80 -13.85 -7.96
C LEU A 101 -0.50 -13.11 -7.60
N LEU A 102 0.62 -13.40 -8.28
CA LEU A 102 1.91 -12.77 -7.97
C LEU A 102 1.86 -11.24 -8.19
N PHE A 103 1.16 -10.79 -9.21
CA PHE A 103 1.04 -9.38 -9.59
C PHE A 103 -0.40 -8.83 -9.42
N GLU A 104 -1.27 -9.56 -8.73
CA GLU A 104 -2.64 -9.14 -8.46
C GLU A 104 -2.68 -7.82 -7.67
N GLY A 105 -3.52 -6.89 -8.11
CA GLY A 105 -3.70 -5.59 -7.46
C GLY A 105 -2.46 -4.69 -7.53
N LEU A 106 -1.61 -4.87 -8.53
CA LEU A 106 -0.63 -3.84 -8.91
C LEU A 106 -1.28 -2.92 -9.93
N GLU A 107 -1.32 -1.64 -9.61
CA GLU A 107 -1.69 -0.60 -10.57
C GLU A 107 -0.61 -0.59 -11.66
N THR A 108 -0.92 -1.22 -12.78
CA THR A 108 -0.17 -0.99 -14.01
C THR A 108 -0.61 0.37 -14.54
N GLU A 109 -0.13 1.46 -13.94
CA GLU A 109 -0.33 2.80 -14.48
C GLU A 109 0.20 2.93 -15.93
N ASN A 110 0.95 1.93 -16.44
CA ASN A 110 1.52 1.92 -17.79
C ASN A 110 0.91 0.89 -18.76
N ALA A 111 -0.17 0.18 -18.43
CA ALA A 111 -0.79 -0.74 -19.41
C ALA A 111 -1.48 0.02 -20.55
N MET A 112 -2.15 1.14 -20.24
CA MET A 112 -2.74 2.03 -21.25
C MET A 112 -1.68 2.78 -22.06
N ASP A 113 -0.53 3.09 -21.47
CA ASP A 113 0.55 3.77 -22.19
C ASP A 113 1.27 2.85 -23.19
N TYR A 114 1.31 1.54 -22.96
CA TYR A 114 1.95 0.61 -23.89
C TYR A 114 1.11 0.36 -25.15
N GLU A 115 -0.20 0.14 -25.03
CA GLU A 115 -1.08 -0.01 -26.19
C GLU A 115 -1.13 1.30 -27.01
N ASN A 116 -1.26 2.45 -26.34
CA ASN A 116 -1.22 3.75 -27.02
C ASN A 116 0.14 4.03 -27.68
N ALA A 117 1.26 3.63 -27.05
CA ALA A 117 2.59 3.77 -27.65
C ALA A 117 2.77 2.86 -28.88
N VAL A 118 2.20 1.65 -28.86
CA VAL A 118 2.20 0.74 -30.01
C VAL A 118 1.34 1.29 -31.14
N ASP A 119 0.14 1.79 -30.83
CA ASP A 119 -0.75 2.40 -31.82
C ASP A 119 -0.13 3.66 -32.45
N ASN A 120 0.49 4.51 -31.64
CA ASN A 120 1.23 5.68 -32.13
C ASN A 120 2.43 5.26 -33.01
N PHE A 121 3.19 4.25 -32.60
CA PHE A 121 4.30 3.73 -33.40
C PHE A 121 3.84 3.12 -34.74
N ILE A 122 2.71 2.41 -34.75
CA ILE A 122 2.13 1.85 -35.98
C ILE A 122 1.66 2.98 -36.90
N MET A 123 0.97 3.99 -36.36
CA MET A 123 0.47 5.13 -37.13
C MET A 123 1.60 5.99 -37.71
N ASP A 124 2.67 6.23 -36.95
CA ASP A 124 3.84 6.96 -37.43
C ASP A 124 4.53 6.22 -38.59
N ASN A 125 4.65 4.90 -38.51
CA ASN A 125 5.20 4.09 -39.60
C ASN A 125 4.29 4.05 -40.83
N ILE A 126 2.96 4.04 -40.65
CA ILE A 126 1.99 4.13 -41.76
C ILE A 126 2.07 5.50 -42.44
N ASN A 127 2.14 6.58 -41.66
CA ASN A 127 2.25 7.95 -42.20
C ASN A 127 3.56 8.11 -42.99
N GLN A 128 4.68 7.60 -42.45
CA GLN A 128 5.95 7.60 -43.17
C GLN A 128 5.89 6.79 -44.47
N TYR A 129 5.15 5.69 -44.52
CA TYR A 129 4.93 4.93 -45.75
C TYR A 129 4.08 5.71 -46.76
N LEU A 130 3.01 6.37 -46.31
CA LEU A 130 2.11 7.16 -47.16
C LEU A 130 2.77 8.44 -47.70
N GLU A 131 3.65 9.07 -46.93
CA GLU A 131 4.46 10.21 -47.38
C GLU A 131 5.45 9.82 -48.48
N ASN A 132 6.00 8.60 -48.42
CA ASN A 132 6.90 8.07 -49.43
C ASN A 132 6.21 7.60 -50.73
N PHE A 133 4.87 7.52 -50.74
CA PHE A 133 4.05 7.13 -51.90
C PHE A 133 3.31 8.30 -52.57
N ASN A 134 3.45 9.54 -52.06
CA ASN A 134 2.90 10.76 -52.66
C ASN A 134 3.95 11.60 -53.42
N VAL A 135 4.91 10.94 -54.07
CA VAL A 135 5.78 11.52 -55.10
C VAL A 135 5.51 10.82 -56.44
#